data_AF-A0A954ULH4-F1
#
_entry.id   AF-A0A954ULH4-F1
#
_cell.length_a   1.000
_cell.length_b   1.000
_cell.length_c   1.000
_cell.angle_alpha   90.00
_cell.angle_beta   90.00
_cell.angle_gamma   90.00
#
_symmetry.space_group_name_H-M   'P 1'
#
loop_
_entity.id
_entity.type
_entity.pdbx_description
1 polymer ?
#
loop_
_entity_poly.entity_id
_entity_poly.type
_entity_poly.pdbx_seq_one_letter_code
_entity_poly.pdbx_strand_id
1 'polypeptide(L)'
;MRIVVTGALGGIGKHLVETLSATHDVVGIVRTFKPDTPQEHRARYVLFDNKADVAQELQQADVVIHAALAKGWKKFAERNHSLTQELLDG
;
A
#
# COMPACT_ATOMS: atom_id res chain seq x y z
N MET A 1 -8.55 -6.93 12.07
CA MET A 1 -7.28 -7.32 11.41
C MET A 1 -6.56 -6.08 10.94
N ARG A 2 -5.24 -6.12 10.93
CA ARG A 2 -4.38 -5.11 10.31
C ARG A 2 -4.12 -5.50 8.86
N ILE A 3 -4.54 -4.66 7.92
CA ILE A 3 -4.40 -4.90 6.49
C ILE A 3 -3.51 -3.82 5.90
N VAL A 4 -2.45 -4.23 5.22
CA VAL A 4 -1.58 -3.31 4.46
C VAL A 4 -1.94 -3.40 2.98
N VAL A 5 -2.19 -2.25 2.34
CA VAL A 5 -2.50 -2.17 0.91
C VAL A 5 -1.43 -1.36 0.20
N THR A 6 -0.68 -1.96 -0.72
CA THR A 6 0.26 -1.21 -1.58
C THR A 6 -0.46 -0.69 -2.81
N GLY A 7 0.02 0.45 -3.36
CA GLY A 7 -0.71 1.09 -4.46
C GLY A 7 -2.06 1.63 -4.01
N ALA A 8 -2.15 2.06 -2.74
CA ALA A 8 -3.38 2.46 -2.07
C ALA A 8 -4.15 3.62 -2.74
N LEU A 9 -3.50 4.41 -3.59
CA LEU A 9 -4.14 5.49 -4.37
C LEU A 9 -4.40 5.11 -5.84
N GLY A 10 -4.06 3.88 -6.23
CA GLY A 10 -4.30 3.36 -7.57
C GLY A 10 -5.78 3.03 -7.81
N GLY A 11 -6.10 2.66 -9.04
CA GLY A 11 -7.48 2.40 -9.48
C GLY A 11 -8.26 1.46 -8.55
N ILE A 12 -7.73 0.25 -8.29
CA ILE A 12 -8.36 -0.72 -7.38
C ILE A 12 -7.97 -0.49 -5.91
N GLY A 13 -6.74 -0.02 -5.66
CA GLY A 13 -6.22 0.18 -4.31
C GLY A 13 -7.06 1.14 -3.48
N LYS A 14 -7.53 2.24 -4.08
CA LYS A 14 -8.37 3.22 -3.38
C LYS A 14 -9.68 2.61 -2.87
N HIS A 15 -10.34 1.79 -3.69
CA HIS A 15 -11.61 1.17 -3.35
C HIS A 15 -11.45 0.09 -2.29
N LEU A 16 -10.34 -0.64 -2.31
CA LEU A 16 -9.98 -1.59 -1.27
C LEU A 16 -9.77 -0.88 0.07
N VAL A 17 -9.02 0.22 0.08
CA VAL A 17 -8.79 1.00 1.30
C VAL A 17 -10.09 1.57 1.85
N GLU A 18 -10.91 2.20 1.01
CA GLU A 18 -12.24 2.73 1.39
C GLU A 18 -13.12 1.63 2.00
N THR A 19 -13.24 0.49 1.34
CA THR A 19 -14.15 -0.58 1.77
C THR A 19 -13.65 -1.28 3.03
N LEU A 20 -12.36 -1.63 3.09
CA LEU A 20 -11.80 -2.42 4.19
C LEU A 20 -11.66 -1.59 5.47
N SER A 21 -11.36 -0.29 5.35
CA SER A 21 -11.19 0.60 6.51
C SER A 21 -12.50 0.87 7.26
N ALA A 22 -13.65 0.53 6.69
CA ALA A 22 -14.94 0.57 7.39
C ALA A 22 -14.98 -0.38 8.60
N THR A 23 -14.22 -1.48 8.57
CA THR A 23 -14.29 -2.57 9.57
C THR A 23 -12.94 -3.07 10.07
N HIS A 24 -11.82 -2.68 9.44
CA HIS A 24 -10.48 -3.16 9.76
C HIS A 24 -9.52 -1.98 10.00
N ASP A 25 -8.38 -2.24 10.66
CA ASP A 25 -7.24 -1.31 10.71
C ASP A 25 -6.50 -1.42 9.37
N VAL A 26 -6.56 -0.36 8.55
CA VAL A 26 -6.00 -0.37 7.21
C VAL A 26 -4.87 0.65 7.09
N VAL A 27 -3.75 0.18 6.55
CA VAL A 27 -2.59 1.02 6.23
C VAL A 27 -2.35 1.01 4.73
N GLY A 28 -2.50 2.17 4.09
CA GLY A 28 -2.19 2.37 2.69
C GLY A 28 -0.74 2.79 2.47
N ILE A 29 0.00 2.03 1.66
CA ILE A 29 1.34 2.43 1.20
C ILE A 29 1.20 3.21 -0.10
N VAL A 30 1.73 4.44 -0.09
CA VAL A 30 1.59 5.43 -1.16
C VAL A 30 2.96 5.96 -1.57
N ARG A 31 3.16 6.27 -2.85
CA ARG A 31 4.48 6.71 -3.33
C ARG A 31 4.66 8.22 -3.28
N THR A 32 3.64 8.98 -3.68
CA THR A 32 3.81 10.38 -4.08
C THR A 32 3.42 11.38 -2.99
N PHE A 33 2.31 11.14 -2.30
CA PHE A 33 1.83 11.99 -1.22
C PHE A 33 0.91 11.19 -0.31
N LYS A 34 0.73 11.67 0.93
CA LYS A 34 -0.31 11.18 1.84
C LYS A 34 -1.58 11.99 1.57
N PRO A 35 -2.72 11.37 1.24
CA PRO A 35 -3.95 12.11 1.06
C PRO A 35 -4.37 12.76 2.38
N ASP A 36 -4.93 13.96 2.30
CA ASP A 36 -5.72 14.52 3.40
C ASP A 36 -7.01 13.71 3.47
N THR A 37 -7.00 12.63 4.24
CA THR A 37 -8.20 11.81 4.42
C THR A 37 -9.17 12.53 5.36
N PRO A 38 -10.44 12.69 4.96
CA PRO A 38 -11.51 13.06 5.88
C PRO A 38 -11.50 12.17 7.13
N GLN A 39 -11.80 12.71 8.32
CA GLN A 39 -11.78 11.98 9.61
C GLN A 39 -12.61 10.68 9.61
N GLU A 40 -13.56 10.57 8.69
CA GLU A 40 -14.43 9.42 8.46
C GLU A 40 -13.75 8.23 7.76
N HIS A 41 -12.62 8.46 7.06
CA HIS A 41 -11.76 7.39 6.57
C HIS A 41 -10.74 6.99 7.63
N ARG A 42 -10.90 5.79 8.21
CA ARG A 42 -10.04 5.25 9.27
C ARG A 42 -8.67 4.76 8.79
N ALA A 43 -8.38 4.86 7.50
CA ALA A 43 -7.14 4.37 6.93
C ALA A 43 -5.96 5.31 7.22
N ARG A 44 -4.84 4.74 7.68
CA ARG A 44 -3.56 5.47 7.81
C ARG A 44 -2.75 5.32 6.54
N TYR A 45 -1.89 6.30 6.24
CA TYR A 45 -1.02 6.26 5.06
C TYR A 45 0.46 6.41 5.40
N VAL A 46 1.27 5.57 4.78
CA VAL A 46 2.74 5.58 4.89
C VAL A 46 3.34 5.80 3.51
N LEU A 47 4.38 6.63 3.44
CA LEU A 47 5.11 6.87 2.20
C LEU A 47 6.05 5.69 1.93
N PHE A 48 6.03 5.17 0.71
CA PHE A 48 6.87 4.05 0.27
C PHE A 48 8.37 4.32 0.43
N ASP A 49 8.77 5.58 0.38
CA ASP A 49 10.15 6.00 0.55
C ASP A 49 10.59 5.96 2.02
N ASN A 50 9.66 5.94 2.99
CA ASN A 50 9.99 5.64 4.37
C ASN A 50 10.02 4.12 4.58
N LYS A 51 11.16 3.51 4.21
CA LYS A 51 11.36 2.06 4.26
C LYS A 51 11.22 1.47 5.66
N ALA A 52 11.63 2.19 6.69
CA ALA A 52 11.50 1.73 8.07
C ALA A 52 10.03 1.59 8.48
N ASP A 53 9.21 2.62 8.21
CA ASP A 53 7.77 2.56 8.49
C ASP A 53 7.09 1.46 7.65
N VAL A 54 7.45 1.33 6.36
CA VAL A 54 6.89 0.29 5.49
C VAL A 54 7.19 -1.10 6.04
N ALA A 55 8.44 -1.38 6.38
CA ALA A 55 8.86 -2.67 6.93
C ALA A 55 8.13 -2.96 8.26
N GLN A 56 8.04 -1.97 9.15
CA GLN A 56 7.31 -2.10 10.40
C GLN A 56 5.82 -2.43 10.17
N GLU A 57 5.17 -1.73 9.24
CA GLU A 57 3.76 -1.95 8.93
C GLU A 57 3.50 -3.32 8.30
N LEU A 58 4.40 -3.78 7.42
CA LEU A 58 4.34 -5.11 6.82
C LEU A 58 4.53 -6.21 7.87
N GLN A 59 5.46 -6.06 8.82
CA GLN A 59 5.68 -7.03 9.90
C GLN A 59 4.48 -7.18 10.84
N GLN A 60 3.70 -6.11 11.02
CA GLN A 60 2.51 -6.10 11.88
C GLN A 60 1.23 -6.52 11.13
N ALA A 61 1.30 -6.71 9.81
CA ALA A 61 0.14 -6.99 8.98
C ALA A 61 -0.36 -8.42 9.17
N ASP A 62 -1.67 -8.59 9.40
CA ASP A 62 -2.31 -9.90 9.27
C ASP A 62 -2.45 -10.29 7.79
N VAL A 63 -2.66 -9.28 6.93
CA VAL A 63 -2.85 -9.45 5.49
C VAL A 63 -2.14 -8.33 4.72
N VAL A 64 -1.43 -8.70 3.66
CA VAL A 64 -0.85 -7.75 2.69
C VAL A 64 -1.56 -7.90 1.34
N ILE A 65 -2.12 -6.80 0.84
CA ILE A 65 -2.72 -6.72 -0.49
C ILE A 65 -1.81 -5.89 -1.39
N HIS A 66 -1.17 -6.54 -2.36
CA HIS A 66 -0.29 -5.87 -3.31
C HIS A 66 -1.07 -5.38 -4.54
N ALA A 67 -1.36 -4.07 -4.59
CA ALA A 67 -2.02 -3.42 -5.73
C ALA A 67 -1.16 -2.31 -6.38
N ALA A 68 0.13 -2.26 -6.05
CA ALA A 68 1.07 -1.35 -6.70
C ALA A 68 1.41 -1.81 -8.12
N LEU A 69 1.44 -0.87 -9.07
CA LEU A 69 1.80 -1.15 -10.46
C LEU A 69 2.65 -0.02 -11.05
N ALA A 70 3.84 -0.34 -11.53
CA ALA A 70 4.74 0.58 -12.21
C ALA A 70 4.39 0.70 -13.72
N LYS A 71 3.20 1.24 -14.03
CA LYS A 71 2.75 1.44 -15.42
C LYS A 71 3.67 2.42 -16.17
N GLY A 72 3.95 2.14 -17.45
CA GLY A 72 4.70 3.04 -18.33
C GLY A 72 6.23 2.92 -18.26
N TRP A 73 6.77 1.96 -17.49
CA TRP A 73 8.20 1.70 -17.44
C TRP A 73 8.65 0.86 -18.64
N LYS A 74 9.79 1.21 -19.26
CA LYS A 74 10.35 0.49 -20.42
C LYS A 74 10.53 -1.02 -20.18
N LYS A 75 10.81 -1.40 -18.93
CA LYS A 75 10.96 -2.79 -18.46
C LYS A 75 9.84 -3.14 -17.49
N PHE A 76 8.60 -3.03 -17.98
CA PHE A 76 7.39 -3.15 -17.16
C PHE A 76 7.36 -4.45 -16.33
N ALA A 77 7.57 -5.60 -16.97
CA ALA A 77 7.51 -6.90 -16.28
C ALA A 77 8.60 -7.03 -15.21
N GLU A 78 9.86 -6.74 -15.56
CA GLU A 78 10.99 -6.79 -14.62
C GLU A 78 10.79 -5.85 -13.43
N ARG A 79 10.30 -4.61 -13.68
CA ARG A 79 10.11 -3.63 -12.61
C ARG A 79 9.00 -4.05 -11.64
N ASN A 80 7.88 -4.55 -12.14
CA ASN A 80 6.80 -5.02 -11.26
C ASN A 80 7.21 -6.28 -10.51
N HIS A 81 7.95 -7.20 -11.14
CA HIS A 81 8.50 -8.36 -10.45
C HIS A 81 9.44 -7.96 -9.32
N SER A 82 10.40 -7.06 -9.59
CA SER A 82 11.31 -6.52 -8.57
C SER A 82 10.55 -5.84 -7.43
N LEU A 83 9.50 -5.06 -7.73
CA LEU A 83 8.69 -4.41 -6.70
C LEU A 83 7.93 -5.44 -5.82
N THR A 84 7.47 -6.54 -6.40
CA THR A 84 6.85 -7.63 -5.65
C THR A 84 7.88 -8.35 -4.77
N GLN A 85 9.10 -8.61 -5.28
CA GLN A 85 10.18 -9.23 -4.47
C GLN A 85 10.59 -8.33 -3.30
N GLU A 86 10.76 -7.02 -3.52
CA GLU A 86 11.04 -6.03 -2.45
C GLU A 86 10.02 -6.11 -1.30
N LEU A 87 8.78 -6.51 -1.57
CA LEU A 87 7.73 -6.67 -0.55
C LEU A 87 7.74 -8.03 0.16
N LEU A 88 8.18 -9.08 -0.54
CA LEU A 88 8.24 -10.44 0.01
C LEU A 88 9.50 -10.64 0.86
N ASP A 89 10.59 -9.97 0.51
CA ASP A 89 11.88 -10.11 1.17
C ASP A 89 11.97 -9.31 2.49
N GLY A 90 11.10 -8.29 2.68
CA GLY A 90 11.01 -7.47 3.90
C GLY A 90 11.95 -6.28 3.91
#